data_AF-A0A1I0MGH5-F1
#
_entry.id   AF-A0A1I0MGH5-F1
#
_cell.length_a   1.000
_cell.length_b   1.000
_cell.length_c   1.000
_cell.angle_alpha   90.00
_cell.angle_beta   90.00
_cell.angle_gamma   90.00
#
_symmetry.space_group_name_H-M   'P 1'
#
loop_
_entity.id
_entity.type
_entity.pdbx_description
1 polymer ?
#
loop_
_entity_poly.entity_id
_entity_poly.type
_entity_poly.pdbx_seq_one_letter_code
_entity_poly.pdbx_strand_id
1 'polypeptide(L)'
;MKRFFLLFGLLVSLGAAAQSASRFDRADASWIRIVPPSAQASSQTVSGSLPLADSRKLGNLSKQRLGEALADEIRQHIGTLSPDKMLSSVELICYGAPSGNARRSEMRGSLKMQELKSVLTNRLAAGKVTVAWIPEDWEGIIRLTRQLQNLPLQAAALDIMEHIDVQKGREQQLKMLAGGETYRQLQQEVFPQVQRIDYDVLIASRPVAADGSQVSLQGLYATAANHKPGSTEYSDIIDLAARLFPDNAEAAINAAGVALLRGDVERAAAYLHPWRQDSRADLHLGVMFLLKGDATRAEVHLRLAEAQGVQEATTALRALKAETYNWNNND
;
A
#
# COMPACT_ATOMS: atom_id res chain seq x y z
N MET A 1 47.12 -32.75 41.35
CA MET A 1 46.81 -33.93 40.48
C MET A 1 45.47 -33.65 39.82
N LYS A 2 45.43 -33.01 38.64
CA LYS A 2 45.42 -33.56 37.27
C LYS A 2 44.31 -34.60 36.99
N ARG A 3 43.46 -34.24 36.00
CA ARG A 3 42.60 -35.05 35.10
C ARG A 3 41.16 -35.30 35.59
N PHE A 4 40.08 -35.14 34.80
CA PHE A 4 39.90 -35.04 33.34
C PHE A 4 38.54 -34.38 33.02
N PHE A 5 38.48 -33.61 31.93
CA PHE A 5 37.27 -33.05 31.30
C PHE A 5 36.45 -34.16 30.61
N LEU A 6 35.12 -34.11 30.70
CA LEU A 6 34.22 -34.83 29.79
C LEU A 6 33.11 -33.86 29.33
N LEU A 7 33.30 -33.34 28.11
CA LEU A 7 32.24 -32.73 27.31
C LEU A 7 31.24 -33.83 26.92
N PHE A 8 29.96 -33.66 27.25
CA PHE A 8 28.87 -34.36 26.57
C PHE A 8 28.40 -33.49 25.41
N GLY A 9 28.87 -33.81 24.20
CA GLY A 9 28.29 -33.31 22.98
C GLY A 9 27.02 -34.10 22.67
N LEU A 10 25.85 -33.48 22.79
CA LEU A 10 24.64 -34.00 22.15
C LEU A 10 24.73 -33.66 20.66
N LEU A 11 25.26 -34.61 19.87
CA LEU A 11 24.95 -34.68 18.45
C LEU A 11 23.45 -34.98 18.34
N VAL A 12 22.65 -33.96 18.03
CA VAL A 12 21.35 -34.19 17.39
C VAL A 12 21.68 -34.66 15.98
N SER A 13 21.64 -35.98 15.79
CA SER A 13 21.54 -36.59 14.47
C SER A 13 20.26 -36.06 13.83
N LEU A 14 20.36 -35.09 12.92
CA LEU A 14 19.37 -34.93 11.86
C LEU A 14 19.50 -36.16 10.97
N GLY A 15 18.80 -37.23 11.34
CA GLY A 15 18.42 -38.24 10.37
C GLY A 15 17.57 -37.55 9.32
N ALA A 16 18.05 -37.50 8.08
CA ALA A 16 17.21 -37.23 6.94
C ALA A 16 16.15 -38.33 6.91
N ALA A 17 14.97 -38.05 7.46
CA ALA A 17 13.81 -38.89 7.28
C ALA A 17 13.60 -39.03 5.77
N ALA A 18 13.66 -40.26 5.27
CA ALA A 18 13.40 -40.54 3.88
C ALA A 18 12.02 -39.98 3.52
N GLN A 19 11.94 -39.15 2.48
CA GLN A 19 10.68 -38.73 1.88
C GLN A 19 9.98 -39.98 1.35
N SER A 20 9.03 -40.52 2.12
CA SER A 20 8.09 -41.51 1.63
C SER A 20 7.07 -40.81 0.74
N ALA A 21 6.75 -41.38 -0.43
CA ALA A 21 5.71 -40.82 -1.27
C ALA A 21 4.39 -40.68 -0.48
N SER A 22 3.83 -39.48 -0.50
CA SER A 22 2.51 -39.19 0.07
C SER A 22 1.46 -40.15 -0.50
N ARG A 23 0.52 -40.61 0.32
CA ARG A 23 -0.64 -41.39 -0.17
C ARG A 23 -1.68 -40.53 -0.90
N PHE A 24 -1.52 -39.21 -0.84
CA PHE A 24 -2.41 -38.25 -1.46
C PHE A 24 -1.82 -37.79 -2.80
N ASP A 25 -2.52 -38.14 -3.88
CA ASP A 25 -2.16 -37.69 -5.24
C ASP A 25 -2.59 -36.23 -5.51
N ARG A 26 -3.52 -35.70 -4.72
CA ARG A 26 -4.05 -34.33 -4.81
C ARG A 26 -4.64 -33.87 -3.49
N ALA A 27 -4.81 -32.56 -3.33
CA ALA A 27 -5.43 -31.98 -2.15
C ALA A 27 -6.95 -32.22 -2.11
N ASP A 28 -7.49 -32.39 -0.90
CA ASP A 28 -8.93 -32.31 -0.65
C ASP A 28 -9.39 -30.84 -0.69
N ALA A 29 -10.60 -30.59 -1.20
CA ALA A 29 -11.16 -29.23 -1.26
C ALA A 29 -11.28 -28.56 0.12
N SER A 30 -11.45 -29.35 1.18
CA SER A 30 -11.50 -28.88 2.57
C SER A 30 -10.14 -28.44 3.13
N TRP A 31 -9.05 -28.60 2.39
CA TRP A 31 -7.70 -28.16 2.77
C TRP A 31 -7.27 -26.88 2.04
N ILE A 32 -8.08 -26.39 1.11
CA ILE A 32 -7.77 -25.23 0.26
C ILE A 32 -8.68 -24.07 0.65
N ARG A 33 -8.10 -22.87 0.65
CA ARG A 33 -8.83 -21.63 0.94
C ARG A 33 -8.49 -20.57 -0.08
N ILE A 34 -9.52 -19.84 -0.53
CA ILE A 34 -9.32 -18.61 -1.29
C ILE A 34 -9.01 -17.46 -0.35
N VAL A 35 -7.85 -16.85 -0.54
CA VAL A 35 -7.49 -15.56 0.03
C VAL A 35 -8.28 -14.50 -0.74
N PRO A 36 -9.18 -13.72 -0.09
CA PRO A 36 -9.90 -12.67 -0.78
C PRO A 36 -8.90 -11.63 -1.31
N PRO A 37 -9.14 -11.02 -2.48
CA PRO A 37 -8.22 -10.06 -3.06
C PRO A 37 -8.11 -8.87 -2.11
N SER A 38 -6.89 -8.59 -1.64
CA SER A 38 -6.64 -7.29 -1.02
C SER A 38 -6.61 -6.24 -2.11
N ALA A 39 -7.02 -5.02 -1.79
CA ALA A 39 -7.01 -3.91 -2.74
C ALA A 39 -5.57 -3.41 -2.97
N GLN A 40 -4.67 -4.19 -3.57
CA GLN A 40 -3.30 -3.75 -3.88
C GLN A 40 -2.84 -4.18 -5.28
N ALA A 41 -3.15 -3.33 -6.27
CA ALA A 41 -2.48 -3.31 -7.56
C ALA A 41 -1.07 -2.71 -7.40
N SER A 42 -0.08 -3.20 -8.16
CA SER A 42 1.25 -2.57 -8.24
C SER A 42 1.06 -1.09 -8.57
N SER A 43 1.51 -0.23 -7.66
CA SER A 43 1.29 1.20 -7.75
C SER A 43 2.58 1.97 -7.51
N GLN A 44 2.70 3.09 -8.21
CA GLN A 44 3.78 4.04 -8.05
C GLN A 44 3.17 5.37 -7.65
N THR A 45 3.75 6.04 -6.67
CA THR A 45 3.40 7.41 -6.32
C THR A 45 4.38 8.38 -6.96
N VAL A 46 3.86 9.40 -7.64
CA VAL A 46 4.63 10.56 -8.12
C VAL A 46 4.21 11.76 -7.29
N SER A 47 5.17 12.35 -6.57
CA SER A 47 4.95 13.50 -5.69
C SER A 47 5.52 14.77 -6.31
N GLY A 48 4.84 15.90 -6.10
CA GLY A 48 5.32 17.19 -6.55
C GLY A 48 4.77 18.36 -5.74
N SER A 49 5.31 19.54 -6.00
CA SER A 49 4.90 20.78 -5.35
C SER A 49 4.80 21.91 -6.36
N LEU A 50 3.69 22.64 -6.32
CA LEU A 50 3.40 23.78 -7.19
C LEU A 50 3.38 25.08 -6.37
N PRO A 51 4.45 25.89 -6.39
CA PRO A 51 4.46 27.19 -5.74
C PRO A 51 3.43 28.15 -6.36
N LEU A 52 2.72 28.92 -5.53
CA LEU A 52 1.69 29.86 -6.00
C LEU A 52 2.22 31.27 -6.28
N ALA A 53 3.35 31.64 -5.67
CA ALA A 53 3.91 32.98 -5.76
C ALA A 53 5.23 33.04 -6.53
N ASP A 54 5.54 32.03 -7.34
CA ASP A 54 6.70 32.06 -8.23
C ASP A 54 6.52 33.06 -9.40
N SER A 55 7.45 33.05 -10.35
CA SER A 55 7.41 33.93 -11.52
C SER A 55 6.13 33.81 -12.36
N ARG A 56 5.43 32.66 -12.30
CA ARG A 56 4.16 32.41 -13.00
C ARG A 56 2.97 33.07 -12.29
N LYS A 57 3.12 33.46 -11.02
CA LYS A 57 2.09 34.13 -10.18
C LYS A 57 0.75 33.38 -10.17
N LEU A 58 0.81 32.05 -10.07
CA LEU A 58 -0.36 31.16 -10.17
C LEU A 58 -1.43 31.45 -9.10
N GLY A 59 -1.04 31.99 -7.95
CA GLY A 59 -1.95 32.42 -6.88
C GLY A 59 -2.93 33.53 -7.30
N ASN A 60 -2.63 34.26 -8.37
CA ASN A 60 -3.48 35.34 -8.90
C ASN A 60 -4.46 34.86 -9.98
N LEU A 61 -4.36 33.60 -10.41
CA LEU A 61 -5.24 33.05 -11.42
C LEU A 61 -6.66 32.83 -10.88
N SER A 62 -7.64 32.81 -11.79
CA SER A 62 -8.95 32.28 -11.45
C SER A 62 -8.81 30.82 -10.99
N LYS A 63 -9.71 30.37 -10.12
CA LYS A 63 -9.69 29.01 -9.58
C LYS A 63 -9.67 27.95 -10.69
N GLN A 64 -10.42 28.19 -11.78
CA GLN A 64 -10.43 27.34 -12.97
C GLN A 64 -9.05 27.28 -13.63
N ARG A 65 -8.44 28.44 -13.94
CA ARG A 65 -7.11 28.48 -14.59
C ARG A 65 -6.01 27.90 -13.72
N LEU A 66 -6.11 28.05 -12.40
CA LEU A 66 -5.20 27.39 -11.46
C LEU A 66 -5.35 25.87 -11.52
N GLY A 67 -6.58 25.35 -11.57
CA GLY A 67 -6.84 23.92 -11.73
C GLY A 67 -6.32 23.37 -13.06
N GLU A 68 -6.42 24.15 -14.14
CA GLU A 68 -5.87 23.81 -15.45
C GLU A 68 -4.34 23.76 -15.41
N ALA A 69 -3.69 24.79 -14.87
CA ALA A 69 -2.24 24.82 -14.72
C ALA A 69 -1.71 23.65 -13.87
N LEU A 70 -2.40 23.31 -12.79
CA LEU A 70 -2.03 22.15 -11.95
C LEU A 70 -2.23 20.82 -12.69
N ALA A 71 -3.30 20.67 -13.46
CA ALA A 71 -3.51 19.47 -14.27
C ALA A 71 -2.39 19.30 -15.31
N ASP A 72 -1.97 20.40 -15.94
CA ASP A 72 -0.90 20.39 -16.94
C ASP A 72 0.47 20.08 -16.31
N GLU A 73 0.77 20.64 -15.14
CA GLU A 73 1.96 20.32 -14.34
C GLU A 73 1.99 18.82 -13.98
N ILE A 74 0.88 18.27 -13.47
CA ILE A 74 0.77 16.84 -13.14
C ILE A 74 0.99 15.98 -14.39
N ARG A 75 0.35 16.31 -15.53
CA ARG A 75 0.55 15.56 -16.78
C ARG A 75 1.98 15.59 -17.27
N GLN A 76 2.64 16.75 -17.17
CA GLN A 76 4.03 16.89 -17.55
C GLN A 76 4.93 16.03 -16.64
N HIS A 77 4.64 15.99 -15.33
CA HIS A 77 5.44 15.25 -14.37
C HIS A 77 5.29 13.73 -14.50
N ILE A 78 4.07 13.22 -14.74
CA ILE A 78 3.84 11.78 -14.97
C ILE A 78 4.24 11.33 -16.38
N GLY A 79 4.29 12.25 -17.34
CA GLY A 79 4.55 11.97 -18.75
C GLY A 79 3.46 11.13 -19.42
N THR A 80 3.80 10.53 -20.55
CA THR A 80 2.89 9.60 -21.24
C THR A 80 2.85 8.27 -20.50
N LEU A 81 1.70 7.94 -19.92
CA LEU A 81 1.49 6.63 -19.31
C LEU A 81 1.43 5.54 -20.36
N SER A 82 2.10 4.42 -20.11
CA SER A 82 1.94 3.20 -20.89
C SER A 82 0.49 2.71 -20.85
N PRO A 83 -0.01 2.01 -21.89
CA PRO A 83 -1.41 1.56 -21.95
C PRO A 83 -1.87 0.66 -20.80
N ASP A 84 -0.93 -0.05 -20.16
CA ASP A 84 -1.10 -0.91 -19.00
C ASP A 84 -1.11 -0.15 -17.67
N LYS A 85 -1.02 1.18 -17.68
CA LYS A 85 -1.06 2.03 -16.48
C LYS A 85 -2.27 2.96 -16.52
N MET A 86 -2.77 3.31 -15.34
CA MET A 86 -3.81 4.31 -15.17
C MET A 86 -3.54 5.18 -13.95
N LEU A 87 -4.09 6.39 -13.99
CA LEU A 87 -4.09 7.31 -12.85
C LEU A 87 -5.18 6.88 -11.85
N SER A 88 -4.78 6.22 -10.77
CA SER A 88 -5.70 5.68 -9.76
C SER A 88 -6.26 6.78 -8.87
N SER A 89 -5.40 7.60 -8.27
CA SER A 89 -5.81 8.72 -7.44
C SER A 89 -4.88 9.93 -7.56
N VAL A 90 -5.44 11.10 -7.28
CA VAL A 90 -4.70 12.36 -7.07
C VAL A 90 -5.09 12.91 -5.72
N GLU A 91 -4.10 13.10 -4.86
CA GLU A 91 -4.27 13.72 -3.55
C GLU A 91 -3.56 15.06 -3.55
N LEU A 92 -4.23 16.10 -3.06
CA LEU A 92 -3.71 17.46 -3.03
C LEU A 92 -3.80 18.03 -1.63
N ILE A 93 -2.74 18.73 -1.22
CA ILE A 93 -2.76 19.58 -0.03
C ILE A 93 -2.42 21.00 -0.46
N CYS A 94 -3.39 21.89 -0.32
CA CYS A 94 -3.21 23.32 -0.57
C CYS A 94 -2.80 24.00 0.74
N TYR A 95 -1.67 24.70 0.74
CA TYR A 95 -1.15 25.40 1.91
C TYR A 95 -1.36 26.91 1.78
N GLY A 96 -1.90 27.51 2.84
CA GLY A 96 -2.08 28.94 3.01
C GLY A 96 -1.07 29.56 3.96
N ALA A 97 -1.22 30.86 4.16
CA ALA A 97 -0.45 31.65 5.10
C ALA A 97 -1.38 32.60 5.87
N PRO A 98 -0.96 33.10 7.05
CA PRO A 98 -1.76 34.00 7.87
C PRO A 98 -2.30 35.20 7.08
N SER A 99 -3.61 35.42 7.22
CA SER A 99 -4.33 36.50 6.51
C SER A 99 -5.31 37.25 7.42
N GLY A 100 -5.19 37.09 8.74
CA GLY A 100 -5.94 37.80 9.76
C GLY A 100 -7.34 37.25 10.07
N ASN A 101 -8.11 36.81 9.06
CA ASN A 101 -9.47 36.29 9.29
C ASN A 101 -9.55 34.80 8.95
N ALA A 102 -9.32 33.96 9.95
CA ALA A 102 -9.37 32.51 9.84
C ALA A 102 -10.67 32.00 9.18
N ARG A 103 -11.84 32.53 9.59
CA ARG A 103 -13.14 32.10 9.04
C ARG A 103 -13.29 32.42 7.54
N ARG A 104 -12.83 33.59 7.10
CA ARG A 104 -12.83 33.95 5.67
C ARG A 104 -11.79 33.15 4.89
N SER A 105 -10.63 32.88 5.49
CA SER A 105 -9.60 32.02 4.90
C SER A 105 -10.16 30.62 4.65
N GLU A 106 -10.82 30.04 5.65
CA GLU A 106 -11.46 28.73 5.58
C GLU A 106 -12.51 28.66 4.45
N MET A 107 -13.42 29.64 4.40
CA MET A 107 -14.46 29.68 3.37
C MET A 107 -13.87 29.81 1.95
N ARG A 108 -12.84 30.64 1.77
CA ARG A 108 -12.14 30.80 0.48
C ARG A 108 -11.40 29.52 0.11
N GLY A 109 -10.77 28.87 1.09
CA GLY A 109 -10.12 27.57 0.95
C GLY A 109 -11.11 26.51 0.46
N SER A 110 -12.27 26.38 1.13
CA SER A 110 -13.31 25.43 0.75
C SER A 110 -13.81 25.59 -0.69
N LEU A 111 -14.12 26.83 -1.09
CA LEU A 111 -14.58 27.10 -2.46
C LEU A 111 -13.46 26.91 -3.50
N LYS A 112 -12.19 27.07 -3.10
CA LYS A 112 -11.03 26.80 -3.96
C LYS A 112 -10.84 25.29 -4.13
N MET A 113 -10.93 24.52 -3.04
CA MET A 113 -10.82 23.06 -3.07
C MET A 113 -11.88 22.41 -3.96
N GLN A 114 -13.13 22.87 -3.86
CA GLN A 114 -14.23 22.33 -4.66
C GLN A 114 -13.98 22.52 -6.16
N GLU A 115 -13.51 23.70 -6.56
CA GLU A 115 -13.20 24.00 -7.95
C GLU A 115 -12.00 23.18 -8.46
N LEU A 116 -10.91 23.12 -7.69
CA LEU A 116 -9.74 22.31 -8.04
C LEU A 116 -10.13 20.84 -8.25
N LYS A 117 -10.91 20.28 -7.32
CA LYS A 117 -11.41 18.91 -7.43
C LYS A 117 -12.22 18.72 -8.71
N SER A 118 -13.13 19.64 -9.04
CA SER A 118 -13.95 19.59 -10.25
C SER A 118 -13.09 19.59 -11.52
N VAL A 119 -12.18 20.56 -11.65
CA VAL A 119 -11.31 20.70 -12.83
C VAL A 119 -10.42 19.47 -12.99
N LEU A 120 -9.77 18.99 -11.93
CA LEU A 120 -8.86 17.85 -12.00
C LEU A 120 -9.58 16.54 -12.30
N THR A 121 -10.77 16.33 -11.75
CA THR A 121 -11.61 15.16 -12.07
C THR A 121 -11.92 15.13 -13.57
N ASN A 122 -12.27 16.27 -14.16
CA ASN A 122 -12.59 16.37 -15.58
C ASN A 122 -11.35 16.27 -16.49
N ARG A 123 -10.20 16.78 -16.04
CA ARG A 123 -8.99 16.90 -16.87
C ARG A 123 -8.08 15.67 -16.80
N LEU A 124 -7.94 15.02 -15.64
CA LEU A 124 -6.94 13.96 -15.43
C LEU A 124 -7.48 12.54 -15.61
N ALA A 125 -8.80 12.36 -15.78
CA ALA A 125 -9.46 11.05 -15.83
C ALA A 125 -9.03 10.12 -14.67
N ALA A 126 -8.75 10.72 -13.50
CA ALA A 126 -8.35 10.01 -12.29
C ALA A 126 -9.53 9.22 -11.72
N GLY A 127 -9.28 8.02 -11.21
CA GLY A 127 -10.32 7.25 -10.51
C GLY A 127 -10.85 7.96 -9.25
N LYS A 128 -9.99 8.72 -8.56
CA LYS A 128 -10.36 9.50 -7.37
C LYS A 128 -9.52 10.78 -7.27
N VAL A 129 -10.16 11.88 -6.87
CA VAL A 129 -9.47 13.14 -6.53
C VAL A 129 -9.84 13.57 -5.12
N THR A 130 -8.84 13.76 -4.25
CA THR A 130 -8.98 14.30 -2.90
C THR A 130 -8.22 15.61 -2.79
N VAL A 131 -8.80 16.57 -2.06
CA VAL A 131 -8.20 17.90 -1.87
C VAL A 131 -8.39 18.28 -0.41
N ALA A 132 -7.30 18.71 0.22
CA ALA A 132 -7.26 19.26 1.55
C ALA A 132 -6.75 20.70 1.53
N TRP A 133 -7.11 21.46 2.57
CA TRP A 133 -6.70 22.84 2.78
C TRP A 133 -6.13 22.99 4.17
N ILE A 134 -4.90 23.51 4.24
CA ILE A 134 -4.26 23.94 5.47
C ILE A 134 -4.23 25.47 5.42
N PRO A 135 -5.09 26.17 6.20
CA PRO A 135 -5.20 27.63 6.14
C PRO A 135 -3.88 28.36 6.38
N GLU A 136 -3.05 27.82 7.27
CA GLU A 136 -1.80 28.41 7.72
C GLU A 136 -0.77 27.28 7.96
N ASP A 137 0.21 27.17 7.08
CA ASP A 137 1.31 26.20 7.21
C ASP A 137 2.39 26.73 8.15
N TRP A 138 2.11 26.69 9.46
CA TRP A 138 3.03 27.18 10.47
C TRP A 138 4.35 26.43 10.52
N GLU A 139 4.36 25.14 10.19
CA GLU A 139 5.60 24.37 10.09
C GLU A 139 6.49 24.88 8.96
N GLY A 140 5.91 25.11 7.78
CA GLY A 140 6.59 25.77 6.65
C GLY A 140 7.09 27.17 6.99
N ILE A 141 6.27 27.97 7.67
CA ILE A 141 6.64 29.33 8.12
C ILE A 141 7.83 29.28 9.07
N ILE A 142 7.80 28.42 10.10
CA ILE A 142 8.90 28.26 11.07
C ILE A 142 10.18 27.84 10.34
N ARG A 143 10.11 26.83 9.47
CA ARG A 143 11.26 26.31 8.73
C ARG A 143 11.94 27.40 7.90
N LEU A 144 11.18 28.18 7.14
CA LEU A 144 11.70 29.28 6.32
C LEU A 144 12.16 30.47 7.17
N THR A 145 11.48 30.76 8.27
CA THR A 145 11.86 31.83 9.21
C THR A 145 13.24 31.59 9.80
N ARG A 146 13.60 30.34 10.12
CA ARG A 146 14.94 29.97 10.63
C ARG A 146 16.06 30.24 9.62
N GLN A 147 15.73 30.34 8.33
CA GLN A 147 16.71 30.57 7.26
C GLN A 147 16.94 32.06 6.97
N LEU A 148 16.11 32.95 7.52
CA LEU A 148 16.28 34.39 7.35
C LEU A 148 17.50 34.89 8.12
N GLN A 149 18.30 35.74 7.48
CA GLN A 149 19.52 36.29 8.09
C GLN A 149 19.25 37.53 8.96
N ASN A 150 18.30 38.38 8.56
CA ASN A 150 18.07 39.69 9.17
C ASN A 150 16.59 39.90 9.52
N LEU A 151 16.01 39.03 10.36
CA LEU A 151 14.65 39.21 10.86
C LEU A 151 14.65 39.86 12.25
N PRO A 152 14.02 41.03 12.45
CA PRO A 152 13.90 41.65 13.76
C PRO A 152 13.28 40.70 14.79
N LEU A 153 13.95 40.55 15.95
CA LEU A 153 13.52 39.66 17.03
C LEU A 153 13.21 38.22 16.59
N GLN A 154 13.97 37.67 15.63
CA GLN A 154 13.76 36.33 15.07
C GLN A 154 13.54 35.23 16.12
N ALA A 155 14.38 35.18 17.16
CA ALA A 155 14.25 34.17 18.21
C ALA A 155 12.90 34.25 18.94
N ALA A 156 12.44 35.45 19.26
CA ALA A 156 11.12 35.65 19.87
C ALA A 156 9.98 35.34 18.89
N ALA A 157 10.16 35.62 17.60
CA ALA A 157 9.20 35.27 16.57
C ALA A 157 9.02 33.75 16.46
N LEU A 158 10.11 32.99 16.46
CA LEU A 158 10.11 31.53 16.45
C LEU A 158 9.45 30.97 17.72
N ASP A 159 9.78 31.52 18.88
CA ASP A 159 9.17 31.12 20.15
C ASP A 159 7.63 31.28 20.15
N ILE A 160 7.14 32.42 19.64
CA ILE A 160 5.70 32.65 19.47
C ILE A 160 5.07 31.61 18.53
N MET A 161 5.73 31.32 17.40
CA MET A 161 5.21 30.37 16.42
C MET A 161 5.16 28.92 16.95
N GLU A 162 6.13 28.53 17.77
CA GLU A 162 6.25 27.17 18.30
C GLU A 162 5.32 26.92 19.49
N HIS A 163 5.16 27.91 20.37
CA HIS A 163 4.53 27.69 21.69
C HIS A 163 3.15 28.31 21.86
N ILE A 164 2.77 29.33 21.07
CA ILE A 164 1.45 29.95 21.18
C ILE A 164 0.47 29.24 20.26
N ASP A 165 -0.69 28.83 20.75
CA ASP A 165 -1.72 28.20 19.91
C ASP A 165 -2.32 29.19 18.90
N VAL A 166 -2.65 28.72 17.69
CA VAL A 166 -3.22 29.55 16.62
C VAL A 166 -4.52 30.25 17.06
N GLN A 167 -5.39 29.53 17.78
CA GLN A 167 -6.65 30.06 18.31
C GLN A 167 -6.45 30.98 19.52
N LYS A 168 -5.26 30.94 20.14
CA LYS A 168 -4.89 31.81 21.28
C LYS A 168 -4.14 33.08 20.84
N GLY A 169 -4.18 33.42 19.55
CA GLY A 169 -3.69 34.71 19.05
C GLY A 169 -2.21 34.72 18.65
N ARG A 170 -1.67 33.58 18.19
CA ARG A 170 -0.30 33.48 17.61
C ARG A 170 -0.01 34.60 16.61
N GLU A 171 -0.88 34.78 15.60
CA GLU A 171 -0.71 35.82 14.57
C GLU A 171 -0.73 37.23 15.17
N GLN A 172 -1.59 37.47 16.17
CA GLN A 172 -1.70 38.78 16.80
C GLN A 172 -0.45 39.14 17.61
N GLN A 173 0.12 38.19 18.34
CA GLN A 173 1.36 38.42 19.07
C GLN A 173 2.54 38.69 18.11
N LEU A 174 2.62 37.95 17.00
CA LEU A 174 3.61 38.22 15.95
C LEU A 174 3.47 39.63 15.37
N LYS A 175 2.25 40.13 15.16
CA LYS A 175 1.99 41.50 14.67
C LYS A 175 2.42 42.59 15.66
N MET A 176 2.47 42.28 16.96
CA MET A 176 2.90 43.23 17.99
C MET A 176 4.41 43.24 18.18
N LEU A 177 5.11 42.18 17.77
CA LEU A 177 6.56 42.05 17.90
C LEU A 177 7.29 43.10 17.05
N ALA A 178 8.31 43.74 17.62
CA ALA A 178 9.13 44.75 16.95
C ALA A 178 8.32 45.85 16.23
N GLY A 179 7.20 46.31 16.82
CA GLY A 179 6.34 47.31 16.17
C GLY A 179 5.72 46.84 14.83
N GLY A 180 5.60 45.52 14.65
CA GLY A 180 5.08 44.87 13.45
C GLY A 180 6.10 44.69 12.33
N GLU A 181 7.36 45.04 12.53
CA GLU A 181 8.40 44.89 11.51
C GLU A 181 8.67 43.43 11.16
N THR A 182 8.80 42.57 12.18
CA THR A 182 8.95 41.12 12.00
C THR A 182 7.84 40.55 11.13
N TYR A 183 6.58 40.88 11.44
CA TYR A 183 5.43 40.36 10.70
C TYR A 183 5.41 40.85 9.24
N ARG A 184 5.73 42.13 8.99
CA ARG A 184 5.81 42.67 7.62
C ARG A 184 6.86 41.95 6.79
N GLN A 185 8.03 41.65 7.36
CA GLN A 185 9.08 40.95 6.66
C GLN A 185 8.71 39.49 6.38
N LEU A 186 8.12 38.78 7.35
CA LEU A 186 7.56 37.44 7.12
C LEU A 186 6.50 37.43 6.02
N GLN A 187 5.65 38.45 5.98
CA GLN A 187 4.62 38.59 4.95
C GLN A 187 5.20 38.80 3.55
N GLN A 188 6.34 39.46 3.43
CA GLN A 188 6.99 39.76 2.15
C GLN A 188 7.88 38.60 1.69
N GLU A 189 8.66 38.01 2.60
CA GLU A 189 9.71 37.07 2.25
C GLU A 189 9.28 35.61 2.46
N VAL A 190 8.48 35.30 3.49
CA VAL A 190 8.18 33.91 3.88
C VAL A 190 6.82 33.44 3.38
N PHE A 191 5.74 34.21 3.62
CA PHE A 191 4.38 33.77 3.29
C PHE A 191 4.18 33.40 1.81
N PRO A 192 4.76 34.11 0.83
CA PRO A 192 4.64 33.73 -0.57
C PRO A 192 5.29 32.37 -0.88
N GLN A 193 6.39 32.03 -0.22
CA GLN A 193 7.09 30.75 -0.42
C GLN A 193 6.34 29.56 0.20
N VAL A 194 5.57 29.81 1.25
CA VAL A 194 4.77 28.79 1.93
C VAL A 194 3.51 28.42 1.14
N GLN A 195 2.93 29.39 0.43
CA GLN A 195 1.73 29.20 -0.39
C GLN A 195 2.02 28.32 -1.60
N ARG A 196 1.62 27.05 -1.52
CA ARG A 196 1.86 26.02 -2.54
C ARG A 196 0.74 25.00 -2.58
N ILE A 197 0.75 24.16 -3.62
CA ILE A 197 -0.07 22.95 -3.70
C ILE A 197 0.88 21.77 -3.79
N ASP A 198 0.93 20.96 -2.75
CA ASP A 198 1.63 19.67 -2.81
C ASP A 198 0.65 18.62 -3.33
N TYR A 199 1.14 17.68 -4.13
CA TYR A 199 0.34 16.63 -4.71
C TYR A 199 1.05 15.29 -4.72
N ASP A 200 0.25 14.24 -4.54
CA ASP A 200 0.64 12.85 -4.71
C ASP A 200 -0.28 12.19 -5.74
N VAL A 201 0.32 11.56 -6.74
CA VAL A 201 -0.40 10.90 -7.83
C VAL A 201 -0.10 9.42 -7.78
N LEU A 202 -1.12 8.60 -7.54
CA LEU A 202 -1.02 7.15 -7.55
C LEU A 202 -1.28 6.62 -8.96
N ILE A 203 -0.27 6.03 -9.57
CA ILE A 203 -0.36 5.34 -10.86
C ILE A 203 -0.44 3.84 -10.55
N ALA A 204 -1.49 3.17 -11.00
CA ALA A 204 -1.67 1.74 -10.81
C ALA A 204 -1.74 1.00 -12.14
N SER A 205 -1.44 -0.30 -12.12
CA SER A 205 -1.64 -1.15 -13.30
C SER A 205 -3.12 -1.19 -13.70
N ARG A 206 -3.38 -0.99 -14.98
CA ARG A 206 -4.68 -1.22 -15.61
C ARG A 206 -4.82 -2.71 -15.87
N PRO A 207 -5.86 -3.36 -15.36
CA PRO A 207 -5.99 -4.78 -15.61
C PRO A 207 -6.82 -5.00 -16.88
N VAL A 208 -6.26 -5.78 -17.81
CA VAL A 208 -6.78 -5.94 -19.19
C VAL A 208 -6.85 -7.43 -19.52
N ALA A 209 -8.02 -7.92 -19.95
CA ALA A 209 -8.17 -9.26 -20.50
C ALA A 209 -7.65 -9.36 -21.94
N ALA A 210 -7.47 -10.60 -22.42
CA ALA A 210 -7.02 -10.90 -23.78
C ALA A 210 -7.93 -10.31 -24.89
N ASP A 211 -9.17 -9.96 -24.58
CA ASP A 211 -10.13 -9.33 -25.49
C ASP A 211 -10.18 -7.78 -25.36
N GLY A 212 -9.31 -7.19 -24.54
CA GLY A 212 -9.25 -5.74 -24.30
C GLY A 212 -10.25 -5.22 -23.26
N SER A 213 -11.06 -6.09 -22.64
CA SER A 213 -11.97 -5.70 -21.56
C SER A 213 -11.23 -5.46 -20.24
N GLN A 214 -11.70 -4.50 -19.44
CA GLN A 214 -11.14 -4.25 -18.11
C GLN A 214 -11.55 -5.39 -17.17
N VAL A 215 -10.56 -6.11 -16.63
CA VAL A 215 -10.80 -7.27 -15.77
C VAL A 215 -10.21 -7.02 -14.40
N SER A 216 -11.00 -7.03 -13.33
CA SER A 216 -10.44 -6.93 -11.98
C SER A 216 -10.25 -8.30 -11.36
N LEU A 217 -9.28 -8.44 -10.45
CA LEU A 217 -9.09 -9.69 -9.68
C LEU A 217 -10.35 -10.08 -8.90
N GLN A 218 -11.03 -9.07 -8.33
CA GLN A 218 -12.34 -9.26 -7.68
C GLN A 218 -13.41 -9.76 -8.66
N GLY A 219 -13.45 -9.22 -9.87
CA GLY A 219 -14.36 -9.65 -10.92
C GLY A 219 -14.11 -11.10 -11.35
N LEU A 220 -12.84 -11.49 -11.51
CA LEU A 220 -12.48 -12.88 -11.82
C LEU A 220 -12.93 -13.84 -10.71
N TYR A 221 -12.73 -13.48 -9.44
CA TYR A 221 -13.16 -14.35 -8.34
C TYR A 221 -14.68 -14.41 -8.18
N ALA A 222 -15.39 -13.31 -8.44
CA ALA A 222 -16.85 -13.31 -8.49
C ALA A 222 -17.37 -14.21 -9.62
N THR A 223 -16.72 -14.19 -10.79
CA THR A 223 -17.05 -15.10 -11.89
C THR A 223 -16.74 -16.56 -11.52
N ALA A 224 -15.58 -16.83 -10.91
CA ALA A 224 -15.21 -18.17 -10.43
C ALA A 224 -16.23 -18.72 -9.43
N ALA A 225 -16.78 -17.87 -8.54
CA ALA A 225 -17.77 -18.25 -7.55
C ALA A 225 -19.09 -18.79 -8.14
N ASN A 226 -19.36 -18.58 -9.44
CA ASN A 226 -20.49 -19.19 -10.12
C ASN A 226 -20.27 -20.67 -10.48
N HIS A 227 -19.06 -21.18 -10.26
CA HIS A 227 -18.67 -22.57 -10.51
C HIS A 227 -18.34 -23.29 -9.20
N LYS A 228 -18.46 -24.62 -9.20
CA LYS A 228 -18.15 -25.44 -8.02
C LYS A 228 -16.64 -25.38 -7.73
N PRO A 229 -16.20 -25.10 -6.48
CA PRO A 229 -14.79 -25.19 -6.11
C PRO A 229 -14.19 -26.54 -6.51
N GLY A 230 -13.05 -26.49 -7.22
CA GLY A 230 -12.38 -27.67 -7.78
C GLY A 230 -12.90 -28.16 -9.14
N SER A 231 -13.91 -27.51 -9.74
CA SER A 231 -14.27 -27.78 -11.14
C SER A 231 -13.19 -27.25 -12.09
N THR A 232 -13.21 -27.72 -13.34
CA THR A 232 -12.27 -27.25 -14.37
C THR A 232 -12.40 -25.74 -14.60
N GLU A 233 -13.64 -25.25 -14.74
CA GLU A 233 -13.95 -23.83 -14.99
C GLU A 233 -13.53 -22.95 -13.82
N TYR A 234 -13.90 -23.33 -12.59
CA TYR A 234 -13.47 -22.63 -11.38
C TYR A 234 -11.95 -22.50 -11.37
N SER A 235 -11.28 -23.62 -11.60
CA SER A 235 -9.85 -23.73 -11.50
C SER A 235 -9.11 -22.93 -12.58
N ASP A 236 -9.64 -22.94 -13.80
CA ASP A 236 -9.07 -22.19 -14.93
C ASP A 236 -9.23 -20.68 -14.74
N ILE A 237 -10.33 -20.21 -14.15
CA ILE A 237 -10.52 -18.78 -13.87
C ILE A 237 -9.53 -18.30 -12.79
N ILE A 238 -9.34 -19.08 -11.71
CA ILE A 238 -8.38 -18.72 -10.65
C ILE A 238 -6.94 -18.77 -11.16
N ASP A 239 -6.60 -19.77 -11.97
CA ASP A 239 -5.27 -19.88 -12.58
C ASP A 239 -5.02 -18.76 -13.60
N LEU A 240 -6.02 -18.41 -14.42
CA LEU A 240 -6.00 -17.24 -15.31
C LEU A 240 -5.77 -15.95 -14.52
N ALA A 241 -6.38 -15.81 -13.34
CA ALA A 241 -6.15 -14.65 -12.48
C ALA A 241 -4.66 -14.51 -12.09
N ALA A 242 -3.97 -15.60 -11.74
CA ALA A 242 -2.52 -15.54 -11.48
C ALA A 242 -1.69 -15.17 -12.71
N ARG A 243 -2.15 -15.54 -13.92
CA ARG A 243 -1.48 -15.14 -15.18
C ARG A 243 -1.69 -13.67 -15.53
N LEU A 244 -2.88 -13.14 -15.25
CA LEU A 244 -3.23 -11.74 -15.49
C LEU A 244 -2.69 -10.79 -14.40
N PHE A 245 -2.45 -11.30 -13.19
CA PHE A 245 -1.92 -10.57 -12.04
C PHE A 245 -0.66 -11.25 -11.47
N PRO A 246 0.44 -11.36 -12.23
CA PRO A 246 1.62 -12.16 -11.83
C PRO A 246 2.32 -11.65 -10.56
N ASP A 247 2.23 -10.36 -10.28
CA ASP A 247 2.84 -9.72 -9.09
C ASP A 247 1.88 -9.63 -7.88
N ASN A 248 0.67 -10.22 -7.98
CA ASN A 248 -0.30 -10.21 -6.90
C ASN A 248 -0.22 -11.49 -6.06
N ALA A 249 0.07 -11.33 -4.78
CA ALA A 249 0.23 -12.43 -3.85
C ALA A 249 -1.05 -13.29 -3.72
N GLU A 250 -2.23 -12.68 -3.64
CA GLU A 250 -3.49 -13.43 -3.53
C GLU A 250 -3.75 -14.28 -4.78
N ALA A 251 -3.53 -13.72 -5.97
CA ALA A 251 -3.68 -14.42 -7.23
C ALA A 251 -2.77 -15.65 -7.29
N ALA A 252 -1.48 -15.50 -6.99
CA ALA A 252 -0.52 -16.59 -6.98
C ALA A 252 -0.84 -17.65 -5.90
N ILE A 253 -1.12 -17.23 -4.66
CA ILE A 253 -1.45 -18.13 -3.55
C ILE A 253 -2.72 -18.93 -3.87
N ASN A 254 -3.74 -18.30 -4.45
CA ASN A 254 -4.98 -18.98 -4.81
C ASN A 254 -4.78 -19.96 -5.98
N ALA A 255 -4.03 -19.57 -7.02
CA ALA A 255 -3.70 -20.48 -8.13
C ALA A 255 -2.89 -21.69 -7.66
N ALA A 256 -2.00 -21.53 -6.67
CA ALA A 256 -1.33 -22.66 -6.05
C ALA A 256 -2.31 -23.62 -5.38
N GLY A 257 -3.29 -23.12 -4.62
CA GLY A 257 -4.32 -23.94 -4.00
C GLY A 257 -5.11 -24.77 -5.03
N VAL A 258 -5.44 -24.16 -6.16
CA VAL A 258 -6.13 -24.84 -7.25
C VAL A 258 -5.24 -25.85 -7.98
N ALA A 259 -3.96 -25.54 -8.19
CA ALA A 259 -2.99 -26.50 -8.73
C ALA A 259 -2.85 -27.73 -7.81
N LEU A 260 -2.89 -27.53 -6.49
CA LEU A 260 -2.89 -28.63 -5.51
C LEU A 260 -4.16 -29.50 -5.59
N LEU A 261 -5.34 -28.91 -5.86
CA LEU A 261 -6.58 -29.67 -6.13
C LEU A 261 -6.46 -30.56 -7.37
N ARG A 262 -5.62 -30.16 -8.33
CA ARG A 262 -5.33 -30.92 -9.55
C ARG A 262 -4.18 -31.92 -9.38
N GLY A 263 -3.53 -31.96 -8.21
CA GLY A 263 -2.32 -32.76 -7.99
C GLY A 263 -1.08 -32.21 -8.69
N ASP A 264 -1.15 -30.99 -9.23
CA ASP A 264 -0.04 -30.35 -9.93
C ASP A 264 0.88 -29.63 -8.93
N VAL A 265 1.62 -30.44 -8.21
CA VAL A 265 2.52 -30.00 -7.12
C VAL A 265 3.65 -29.11 -7.65
N GLU A 266 4.12 -29.35 -8.88
CA GLU A 266 5.19 -28.55 -9.50
C GLU A 266 4.69 -27.14 -9.84
N ARG A 267 3.51 -27.03 -10.44
CA ARG A 267 2.91 -25.71 -10.71
C ARG A 267 2.54 -24.97 -9.42
N ALA A 268 2.04 -25.67 -8.41
CA ALA A 268 1.81 -25.08 -7.09
C ALA A 268 3.10 -24.54 -6.47
N ALA A 269 4.20 -25.30 -6.56
CA ALA A 269 5.50 -24.86 -6.08
C ALA A 269 6.02 -23.62 -6.83
N ALA A 270 5.80 -23.55 -8.15
CA ALA A 270 6.15 -22.39 -8.95
C ALA A 270 5.38 -21.14 -8.51
N TYR A 271 4.07 -21.26 -8.30
CA TYR A 271 3.25 -20.14 -7.81
C TYR A 271 3.63 -19.68 -6.40
N LEU A 272 3.96 -20.59 -5.49
CA LEU A 272 4.30 -20.25 -4.11
C LEU A 272 5.75 -19.77 -3.93
N HIS A 273 6.66 -20.07 -4.88
CA HIS A 273 8.08 -19.77 -4.74
C HIS A 273 8.37 -18.30 -4.37
N PRO A 274 7.77 -17.29 -5.02
CA PRO A 274 8.02 -15.88 -4.69
C PRO A 274 7.41 -15.45 -3.35
N TRP A 275 6.40 -16.17 -2.86
CA TRP A 275 5.53 -15.74 -1.75
C TRP A 275 5.70 -16.58 -0.49
N ARG A 276 6.80 -17.33 -0.36
CA ARG A 276 7.07 -18.23 0.79
C ARG A 276 7.10 -17.54 2.16
N GLN A 277 7.35 -16.23 2.18
CA GLN A 277 7.39 -15.45 3.42
C GLN A 277 6.06 -14.76 3.75
N ASP A 278 5.07 -14.83 2.84
CA ASP A 278 3.74 -14.32 3.10
C ASP A 278 2.98 -15.32 3.98
N SER A 279 2.58 -14.91 5.17
CA SER A 279 1.84 -15.76 6.13
C SER A 279 0.56 -16.38 5.54
N ARG A 280 -0.04 -15.76 4.53
CA ARG A 280 -1.25 -16.26 3.85
C ARG A 280 -0.95 -17.48 2.97
N ALA A 281 0.31 -17.68 2.59
CA ALA A 281 0.75 -18.83 1.81
C ALA A 281 0.91 -20.11 2.65
N ASP A 282 0.97 -20.00 3.99
CA ASP A 282 1.28 -21.10 4.90
C ASP A 282 0.34 -22.30 4.74
N LEU A 283 -0.96 -22.08 4.52
CA LEU A 283 -1.90 -23.17 4.27
C LEU A 283 -1.47 -24.00 3.05
N HIS A 284 -1.27 -23.34 1.90
CA HIS A 284 -0.96 -24.03 0.65
C HIS A 284 0.47 -24.56 0.61
N LEU A 285 1.43 -23.93 1.31
CA LEU A 285 2.77 -24.50 1.52
C LEU A 285 2.70 -25.79 2.33
N GLY A 286 1.91 -25.80 3.41
CA GLY A 286 1.70 -26.97 4.24
C GLY A 286 1.06 -28.13 3.47
N VAL A 287 0.01 -27.85 2.70
CA VAL A 287 -0.64 -28.84 1.81
C VAL A 287 0.32 -29.33 0.71
N MET A 288 1.11 -28.44 0.11
CA MET A 288 2.11 -28.84 -0.89
C MET A 288 3.15 -29.80 -0.29
N PHE A 289 3.67 -29.51 0.90
CA PHE A 289 4.62 -30.41 1.56
C PHE A 289 3.99 -31.74 1.98
N LEU A 290 2.72 -31.72 2.39
CA LEU A 290 1.95 -32.93 2.65
C LEU A 290 1.91 -33.81 1.39
N LEU A 291 1.54 -33.26 0.23
CA LEU A 291 1.51 -34.02 -1.03
C LEU A 291 2.91 -34.48 -1.50
N LYS A 292 3.99 -33.81 -1.08
CA LYS A 292 5.38 -34.25 -1.32
C LYS A 292 5.85 -35.33 -0.34
N GLY A 293 5.04 -35.69 0.66
CA GLY A 293 5.43 -36.62 1.72
C GLY A 293 6.39 -36.03 2.76
N ASP A 294 6.55 -34.71 2.79
CA ASP A 294 7.40 -34.01 3.75
C ASP A 294 6.59 -33.61 4.98
N ALA A 295 6.33 -34.59 5.85
CA ALA A 295 5.50 -34.43 7.03
C ALA A 295 5.99 -33.31 7.97
N THR A 296 7.31 -33.16 8.12
CA THR A 296 7.90 -32.16 9.01
C THR A 296 7.62 -30.74 8.53
N ARG A 297 7.87 -30.43 7.25
CA ARG A 297 7.57 -29.10 6.71
C ARG A 297 6.07 -28.86 6.55
N ALA A 298 5.31 -29.91 6.26
CA ALA A 298 3.85 -29.84 6.23
C ALA A 298 3.30 -29.39 7.59
N GLU A 299 3.71 -30.04 8.67
CA GLU A 299 3.23 -29.70 10.02
C GLU A 299 3.57 -28.26 10.40
N VAL A 300 4.81 -27.81 10.16
CA VAL A 300 5.24 -26.43 10.49
C VAL A 300 4.32 -25.39 9.85
N HIS A 301 4.14 -25.45 8.53
CA HIS A 301 3.33 -24.46 7.81
C HIS A 301 1.84 -24.56 8.15
N LEU A 302 1.29 -25.77 8.29
CA LEU A 302 -0.10 -25.93 8.67
C LEU A 302 -0.37 -25.41 10.10
N ARG A 303 0.57 -25.57 11.04
CA ARG A 303 0.45 -24.98 12.39
C ARG A 303 0.52 -23.46 12.37
N LEU A 304 1.37 -22.88 11.52
CA LEU A 304 1.41 -21.43 11.31
C LEU A 304 0.07 -20.90 10.79
N ALA A 305 -0.55 -21.59 9.84
CA ALA A 305 -1.87 -21.23 9.33
C ALA A 305 -2.99 -21.43 10.37
N GLU A 306 -2.96 -22.53 11.13
CA GLU A 306 -3.92 -22.80 12.22
C GLU A 306 -3.85 -21.71 13.31
N ALA A 307 -2.65 -21.27 13.69
CA ALA A 307 -2.45 -20.19 14.66
C ALA A 307 -3.02 -18.84 14.18
N GLN A 308 -3.16 -18.65 12.87
CA GLN A 308 -3.81 -17.49 12.25
C GLN A 308 -5.34 -17.63 12.14
N GLY A 309 -5.91 -18.73 12.65
CA GLY A 309 -7.35 -18.98 12.62
C GLY A 309 -7.86 -19.57 11.29
N VAL A 310 -6.98 -20.13 10.47
CA VAL A 310 -7.36 -20.82 9.22
C VAL A 310 -7.86 -22.23 9.53
N GLN A 311 -9.18 -22.43 9.43
CA GLN A 311 -9.83 -23.69 9.81
C GLN A 311 -9.46 -24.86 8.88
N GLU A 312 -9.19 -24.57 7.61
CA GLU A 312 -8.74 -25.53 6.60
C GLU A 312 -7.36 -26.12 6.94
N ALA A 313 -6.55 -25.43 7.74
CA ALA A 313 -5.29 -25.98 8.23
C ALA A 313 -5.53 -27.11 9.24
N THR A 314 -6.58 -26.98 10.07
CA THR A 314 -6.95 -28.00 11.06
C THR A 314 -7.38 -29.31 10.39
N THR A 315 -8.12 -29.24 9.28
CA THR A 315 -8.53 -30.43 8.51
C THR A 315 -7.32 -31.09 7.84
N ALA A 316 -6.42 -30.32 7.25
CA ALA A 316 -5.17 -30.82 6.67
C ALA A 316 -4.26 -31.48 7.73
N LEU A 317 -4.13 -30.88 8.93
CA LEU A 317 -3.35 -31.45 10.04
C LEU A 317 -3.87 -32.80 10.51
N ARG A 318 -5.21 -33.01 10.50
CA ARG A 318 -5.79 -34.32 10.83
C ARG A 318 -5.42 -35.37 9.79
N ALA A 319 -5.43 -35.01 8.50
CA ALA A 319 -5.04 -35.91 7.43
C ALA A 319 -3.56 -36.31 7.52
N LEU A 320 -2.68 -35.34 7.82
CA LEU A 320 -1.25 -35.55 8.06
C LEU A 320 -0.99 -36.49 9.24
N LYS A 321 -1.71 -36.31 10.36
CA LYS A 321 -1.61 -37.21 11.53
C LYS A 321 -2.05 -38.63 11.22
N ALA A 322 -3.13 -38.79 10.46
CA ALA A 322 -3.60 -40.10 10.05
C ALA A 322 -2.62 -40.81 9.11
N GLU A 323 -1.92 -40.07 8.25
CA GLU A 323 -0.89 -40.61 7.37
C GLU A 323 0.35 -41.07 8.15
N THR A 324 0.86 -40.23 9.05
CA THR A 324 2.03 -40.55 9.90
C THR A 324 1.75 -41.67 10.90
N TYR A 325 0.53 -41.76 11.45
CA TYR A 325 0.12 -42.87 12.32
C TYR A 325 0.06 -44.21 11.59
N ASN A 326 -0.42 -44.24 10.34
CA ASN A 326 -0.47 -45.46 9.55
C ASN A 326 0.92 -45.93 9.12
N TRP A 327 1.88 -45.01 8.98
CA TRP A 327 3.27 -45.35 8.68
C TRP A 327 3.94 -46.05 9.87
N ASN A 328 3.88 -45.46 11.07
CA ASN A 328 4.49 -46.02 12.29
C ASN A 328 3.92 -47.38 12.74
N ASN A 329 2.79 -47.83 12.18
CA ASN A 329 2.13 -49.09 12.53
C ASN A 329 2.22 -50.16 11.43
N ASN A 330 2.85 -49.86 10.28
CA ASN A 330 3.06 -50.81 9.17
C ASN A 330 4.53 -51.21 8.97
N ASP A 331 5.44 -50.73 9.83
CA ASP A 331 6.81 -51.21 10.01
C ASP A 331 6.89 -52.17 11.21
#